data_AF-A0A3D1KT34-F1
#
_entry.id   AF-A0A3D1KT34-F1
#
_cell.length_a   1.000
_cell.length_b   1.000
_cell.length_c   1.000
_cell.angle_alpha   90.00
_cell.angle_beta   90.00
_cell.angle_gamma   90.00
#
_symmetry.space_group_name_H-M   'P 1'
#
loop_
_entity.id
_entity.type
_entity.pdbx_description
1 polymer ?
#
loop_
_entity_poly.entity_id
_entity_poly.type
_entity_poly.pdbx_seq_one_letter_code
_entity_poly.pdbx_strand_id
1 'polypeptide(L)'
;MKRTLLLLVAICSLSTVNAQEEPKTKFDVGVDFASRYVWRGLEFSDSPAVQPYAELTSGNFTLGAWASYETGGQVVGQELDLYASYAFGPVSLGFIDYAFPVDGASDGYFKMQNHVG
;
A
#
# COMPACT_ATOMS: atom_id res chain seq x y z
N MET A 1 40.76 -13.38 7.99
CA MET A 1 39.76 -13.03 9.03
C MET A 1 39.74 -11.54 9.34
N LYS A 2 40.85 -10.92 9.82
CA LYS A 2 40.86 -9.48 10.19
C LYS A 2 40.62 -8.52 9.01
N ARG A 3 41.19 -8.81 7.83
CA ARG A 3 41.04 -8.00 6.60
C ARG A 3 39.66 -8.16 5.93
N THR A 4 39.08 -9.35 6.03
CA THR A 4 37.74 -9.66 5.49
C THR A 4 36.63 -9.02 6.34
N LEU A 5 36.83 -8.95 7.67
CA LEU A 5 35.91 -8.28 8.59
C LEU A 5 35.90 -6.76 8.37
N LEU A 6 37.04 -6.14 8.06
CA LEU A 6 37.12 -4.71 7.72
C LEU A 6 36.36 -4.36 6.42
N LEU A 7 36.40 -5.24 5.42
CA LEU A 7 35.67 -5.05 4.17
C LEU A 7 34.14 -5.13 4.37
N LEU A 8 33.67 -6.02 5.25
CA LEU A 8 32.26 -6.16 5.57
C LEU A 8 31.71 -4.94 6.33
N VAL A 9 32.50 -4.40 7.27
CA VAL A 9 32.13 -3.18 8.01
C VAL A 9 32.12 -1.94 7.09
N ALA A 10 33.04 -1.84 6.14
CA ALA A 10 33.09 -0.72 5.19
C ALA A 10 31.90 -0.67 4.23
N ILE A 11 31.32 -1.82 3.87
CA ILE A 11 30.11 -1.90 3.02
C ILE A 11 28.86 -1.48 3.80
N CYS A 12 28.82 -1.72 5.11
CA CYS A 12 27.71 -1.26 5.98
C CYS A 12 27.76 0.25 6.30
N SER A 13 28.89 0.92 6.11
CA SER A 13 29.08 2.35 6.41
C SER A 13 28.63 3.30 5.29
N LEU A 14 28.10 2.77 4.18
CA LEU A 14 27.49 3.57 3.10
C LEU A 14 26.07 4.02 3.48
N SER A 15 25.89 4.53 4.70
CA SER A 15 24.73 5.33 5.04
C SER A 15 24.92 6.68 4.36
N THR A 16 24.23 6.86 3.23
CA THR A 16 24.08 8.12 2.52
C THR A 16 23.58 9.18 3.49
N VAL A 17 24.46 10.11 3.89
CA VAL A 17 24.03 11.37 4.49
C VAL A 17 23.38 12.18 3.37
N ASN A 18 22.10 11.90 3.11
CA ASN A 18 21.28 12.74 2.27
C ASN A 18 20.94 13.99 3.08
N ALA A 19 21.71 15.06 2.87
CA ALA A 19 21.28 16.42 3.20
C ALA A 19 20.26 16.94 2.17
N GLN A 20 19.35 16.08 1.71
CA GLN A 20 18.32 16.44 0.75
C GLN A 20 17.26 17.24 1.50
N GLU A 21 16.94 18.43 0.97
CA GLU A 21 15.70 19.12 1.28
C GLU A 21 14.56 18.09 1.31
N GLU A 22 13.74 18.10 2.36
CA GLU A 22 12.53 17.28 2.43
C GLU A 22 11.81 17.41 1.08
N PRO A 23 11.75 16.35 0.27
CA PRO A 23 11.21 16.46 -1.07
C PRO A 23 9.76 16.92 -0.90
N LYS A 24 9.37 17.99 -1.62
CA LYS A 24 8.00 18.53 -1.60
C LYS A 24 6.94 17.47 -1.90
N THR A 25 7.37 16.35 -2.47
CA THR A 25 6.58 15.17 -2.76
C THR A 25 7.37 13.92 -2.37
N LYS A 26 6.82 13.12 -1.44
CA LYS A 26 7.29 11.78 -1.07
C LYS A 26 6.49 10.74 -1.86
N PHE A 27 7.17 9.75 -2.41
CA PHE A 27 6.54 8.55 -2.97
C PHE A 27 6.99 7.34 -2.15
N ASP A 28 6.03 6.59 -1.64
CA ASP A 28 6.21 5.39 -0.83
C ASP A 28 5.60 4.20 -1.57
N VAL A 29 6.31 3.08 -1.62
CA VAL A 29 5.82 1.87 -2.28
C VAL A 29 6.32 0.67 -1.51
N GLY A 30 5.45 -0.29 -1.28
CA GLY A 30 5.75 -1.43 -0.45
C GLY A 30 4.78 -2.58 -0.68
N VAL A 31 5.07 -3.68 0.02
CA VAL A 31 4.24 -4.87 0.03
C VAL A 31 4.27 -5.43 1.44
N ASP A 32 3.10 -5.53 2.05
CA ASP A 32 2.91 -6.16 3.35
C ASP A 32 2.47 -7.61 3.18
N PHE A 33 2.82 -8.45 4.15
CA PHE A 33 2.38 -9.84 4.24
C PHE A 33 1.52 -10.01 5.48
N ALA A 34 0.26 -10.37 5.28
CA ALA A 34 -0.68 -10.63 6.36
C ALA A 34 -0.98 -12.12 6.45
N SER A 35 -1.19 -12.61 7.67
CA SER A 35 -1.57 -14.02 7.87
C SER A 35 -2.96 -14.34 7.30
N ARG A 36 -3.87 -13.35 7.30
CA ARG A 36 -5.26 -13.45 6.83
C ARG A 36 -5.78 -12.06 6.47
N TYR A 37 -6.74 -12.00 5.54
CA TYR A 37 -7.46 -10.77 5.24
C TYR A 37 -8.80 -10.67 5.99
N VAL A 38 -8.98 -9.60 6.77
CA VAL A 38 -10.19 -9.32 7.56
C VAL A 38 -10.68 -7.92 7.23
N TRP A 39 -11.87 -7.83 6.64
CA TRP A 39 -12.48 -6.55 6.28
C TRP A 39 -13.62 -6.23 7.24
N ARG A 40 -13.47 -5.13 7.99
CA ARG A 40 -14.48 -4.61 8.95
C ARG A 40 -15.03 -5.67 9.93
N GLY A 41 -14.18 -6.61 10.35
CA GLY A 41 -14.52 -7.68 11.28
C GLY A 41 -15.08 -8.94 10.63
N LEU A 42 -15.22 -8.97 9.30
CA LEU A 42 -15.56 -10.16 8.53
C LEU A 42 -14.30 -10.77 7.92
N GLU A 43 -14.20 -12.09 8.02
CA GLU A 43 -13.11 -12.85 7.42
C GLU A 43 -13.34 -12.98 5.92
N PHE A 44 -12.42 -12.42 5.12
CA PHE A 44 -12.49 -12.47 3.65
C PHE A 44 -11.61 -13.60 3.07
N SER A 45 -10.69 -14.14 3.89
CA SER A 45 -9.92 -15.32 3.54
C SER A 45 -9.41 -16.13 4.73
N ASP A 46 -9.23 -17.43 4.50
CA ASP A 46 -8.52 -18.35 5.38
C ASP A 46 -7.04 -18.57 5.01
N SER A 47 -6.54 -17.83 4.02
CA SER A 47 -5.15 -17.89 3.56
C SER A 47 -4.34 -16.62 3.87
N PRO A 48 -3.00 -16.69 3.82
CA PRO A 48 -2.14 -15.50 3.83
C PRO A 48 -2.48 -14.56 2.68
N ALA A 49 -2.33 -13.25 2.91
CA ALA A 49 -2.55 -12.21 1.93
C ALA A 49 -1.27 -11.42 1.67
N VAL A 50 -1.09 -11.02 0.40
CA VAL A 50 -0.04 -10.11 -0.06
C VAL A 50 -0.69 -8.77 -0.36
N GLN A 51 -0.19 -7.72 0.29
CA GLN A 51 -0.85 -6.42 0.34
C GLN A 51 0.06 -5.32 -0.21
N PRO A 52 0.15 -5.18 -1.55
CA PRO A 52 0.92 -4.09 -2.15
C PRO A 52 0.25 -2.74 -1.90
N TYR A 53 1.08 -1.72 -1.75
CA TYR A 53 0.61 -0.34 -1.67
C TYR A 53 1.57 0.60 -2.40
N ALA A 54 1.01 1.72 -2.87
CA ALA A 54 1.77 2.86 -3.35
C ALA A 54 1.09 4.13 -2.86
N GLU A 55 1.86 5.04 -2.27
CA GLU A 55 1.37 6.30 -1.71
C GLU A 55 2.23 7.46 -2.21
N LEU A 56 1.57 8.51 -2.68
CA LEU A 56 2.15 9.79 -3.04
C LEU A 56 1.68 10.84 -2.03
N THR A 57 2.60 11.43 -1.29
CA THR A 57 2.31 12.49 -0.32
C THR A 57 3.01 13.77 -0.71
N SER A 58 2.29 14.88 -0.84
CA SER A 58 2.83 16.21 -1.14
C SER A 58 2.23 17.26 -0.23
N GLY A 59 3.04 17.77 0.70
CA GLY A 59 2.57 18.65 1.77
C GLY A 59 1.50 17.95 2.62
N ASN A 60 0.28 18.51 2.60
CA ASN A 60 -0.86 17.96 3.34
C ASN A 60 -1.75 17.02 2.51
N PHE A 61 -1.43 16.81 1.23
CA PHE A 61 -2.22 15.95 0.34
C PHE A 61 -1.57 14.58 0.22
N THR A 62 -2.40 13.54 0.28
CA THR A 62 -2.00 12.14 0.08
C THR A 62 -2.90 11.51 -0.96
N LEU A 63 -2.33 10.76 -1.89
CA LEU A 63 -3.02 9.93 -2.88
C LEU A 63 -2.36 8.56 -2.86
N GLY A 64 -3.14 7.50 -2.72
CA GLY A 64 -2.58 6.16 -2.70
C GLY A 64 -3.50 5.11 -3.29
N ALA A 65 -2.88 3.97 -3.54
CA ALA A 65 -3.54 2.74 -3.92
C ALA A 65 -3.06 1.64 -2.98
N TRP A 66 -3.97 0.75 -2.61
CA TRP A 66 -3.69 -0.42 -1.81
C TRP A 66 -4.48 -1.60 -2.37
N ALA A 67 -3.95 -2.81 -2.28
CA ALA A 67 -4.71 -3.99 -2.64
C ALA A 67 -4.48 -5.12 -1.63
N SER A 68 -5.42 -6.05 -1.53
CA SER A 68 -5.24 -7.34 -0.86
C SER A 68 -5.43 -8.46 -1.87
N TYR A 69 -4.38 -9.27 -2.00
CA TYR A 69 -4.38 -10.48 -2.80
C TYR A 69 -4.17 -11.70 -1.91
N GLU A 70 -5.21 -12.51 -1.81
CA GLU A 70 -5.19 -13.77 -1.08
C GLU A 70 -4.37 -14.81 -1.86
N THR A 71 -3.52 -15.55 -1.14
CA THR A 71 -2.60 -16.51 -1.78
C THR A 71 -3.23 -17.89 -2.03
N GLY A 72 -4.45 -18.12 -1.57
CA GLY A 72 -5.21 -19.34 -1.86
C GLY A 72 -6.44 -19.50 -0.95
N GLY A 73 -6.82 -20.77 -0.72
CA GLY A 73 -7.90 -21.09 0.22
C GLY A 73 -9.29 -20.66 -0.26
N GLN A 74 -10.19 -20.39 0.69
CA GLN A 74 -11.46 -19.73 0.41
C GLN A 74 -11.21 -18.23 0.30
N VAL A 75 -11.54 -17.65 -0.85
CA VAL A 75 -11.40 -16.23 -1.14
C VAL A 75 -12.79 -15.67 -1.41
N VAL A 76 -13.25 -14.77 -0.54
CA VAL A 76 -14.54 -14.09 -0.71
C VAL A 76 -14.43 -12.98 -1.76
N GLY A 77 -13.27 -12.33 -1.83
CA GLY A 77 -12.94 -11.35 -2.87
C GLY A 77 -11.57 -10.73 -2.60
N GLN A 78 -10.85 -10.40 -3.69
CA GLN A 78 -9.68 -9.54 -3.64
C GLN A 78 -10.15 -8.09 -3.55
N GLU A 79 -9.35 -7.22 -2.93
CA GLU A 79 -9.70 -5.81 -2.74
C GLU A 79 -8.67 -4.90 -3.40
N LEU A 80 -9.16 -3.83 -4.02
CA LEU A 80 -8.39 -2.73 -4.57
C LEU A 80 -9.00 -1.43 -4.06
N ASP A 81 -8.20 -0.68 -3.33
CA ASP A 81 -8.58 0.59 -2.75
C ASP A 81 -7.82 1.71 -3.43
N LEU A 82 -8.54 2.71 -3.92
CA LEU A 82 -7.97 4.01 -4.28
C LEU A 82 -8.39 5.04 -3.23
N TYR A 83 -7.42 5.73 -2.65
CA TYR A 83 -7.71 6.71 -1.61
C TYR A 83 -6.98 8.01 -1.83
N ALA A 84 -7.62 9.10 -1.43
CA ALA A 84 -7.03 10.42 -1.38
C ALA A 84 -7.42 11.09 -0.06
N SER A 85 -6.51 11.86 0.53
CA SER A 85 -6.80 12.62 1.73
C SER A 85 -6.07 13.96 1.77
N TYR A 86 -6.61 14.87 2.57
CA TYR A 86 -6.01 16.18 2.84
C TYR A 86 -6.04 16.49 4.34
N ALA A 87 -4.89 16.88 4.89
CA ALA A 87 -4.74 17.24 6.30
C ALA A 87 -4.93 18.75 6.55
N PHE A 88 -5.77 19.08 7.53
CA PHE A 88 -6.00 20.42 8.07
C PHE A 88 -5.36 20.54 9.46
N GLY A 89 -4.07 20.22 9.58
CA GLY A 89 -3.38 20.13 10.86
C GLY A 89 -3.71 18.82 11.59
N PRO A 90 -4.40 18.84 12.75
CA PRO A 90 -4.70 17.62 13.52
C PRO A 90 -5.86 16.79 12.96
N VAL A 91 -6.60 17.29 11.97
CA VAL A 91 -7.77 16.62 11.37
C VAL A 91 -7.51 16.41 9.89
N SER A 92 -7.87 15.25 9.34
CA SER A 92 -7.83 14.98 7.90
C SER A 92 -9.23 14.70 7.34
N LEU A 93 -9.42 15.04 6.07
CA LEU A 93 -10.56 14.61 5.27
C LEU A 93 -10.05 13.63 4.22
N GLY A 94 -10.67 12.47 4.12
CA GLY A 94 -10.29 11.42 3.18
C GLY A 94 -11.47 10.91 2.37
N PHE A 95 -11.18 10.44 1.17
CA PHE A 95 -12.07 9.67 0.31
C PHE A 95 -11.37 8.35 0.00
N ILE A 96 -12.11 7.25 0.09
CA ILE A 96 -11.64 5.91 -0.23
C ILE A 96 -12.69 5.27 -1.13
N ASP A 97 -12.27 4.82 -2.29
CA ASP A 97 -13.06 3.99 -3.20
C ASP A 97 -12.60 2.53 -3.05
N TYR A 98 -13.54 1.67 -2.66
CA TYR A 98 -13.33 0.25 -2.39
C TYR A 98 -13.85 -0.56 -3.57
N ALA A 99 -12.98 -1.32 -4.23
CA ALA A 99 -13.36 -2.25 -5.29
C ALA A 99 -13.01 -3.69 -4.96
N PHE A 100 -13.95 -4.60 -5.28
CA PHE A 100 -13.76 -6.04 -5.16
C PHE A 100 -13.82 -6.68 -6.55
N PRO A 101 -12.73 -6.60 -7.34
CA PRO A 101 -12.69 -7.18 -8.67
C PRO A 101 -12.91 -8.70 -8.63
N VAL A 102 -13.60 -9.22 -9.64
CA VAL A 102 -13.76 -10.66 -9.84
C VAL A 102 -12.71 -11.15 -10.83
N ASP A 103 -11.92 -12.14 -10.43
CA ASP A 103 -10.87 -12.73 -11.27
C ASP A 103 -11.40 -13.13 -12.65
N GLY A 104 -10.75 -12.64 -13.70
CA GLY A 104 -11.05 -13.00 -15.09
C GLY A 104 -12.27 -12.30 -15.70
N ALA A 105 -12.92 -11.37 -15.00
CA ALA A 105 -14.01 -10.55 -15.54
C ALA A 105 -13.66 -9.05 -15.51
N SER A 106 -14.08 -8.32 -16.54
CA SER A 106 -14.07 -6.86 -16.47
C SER A 106 -15.25 -6.41 -15.61
N ASP A 107 -14.96 -5.96 -14.40
CA ASP A 107 -15.91 -5.30 -13.48
C ASP A 107 -16.34 -3.91 -13.99
N GLY A 108 -15.64 -3.40 -15.01
CA GLY A 108 -15.90 -2.09 -15.57
C GLY A 108 -15.60 -0.99 -14.57
N TYR A 109 -14.57 -1.14 -13.73
CA TYR A 109 -14.19 -0.18 -12.68
C TYR A 109 -14.25 1.28 -13.14
N PHE A 110 -13.73 1.67 -14.31
CA PHE A 110 -13.81 3.08 -14.75
C PHE A 110 -15.18 3.54 -15.29
N LYS A 111 -16.21 2.70 -15.27
CA LYS A 111 -17.58 3.08 -15.63
C LYS A 111 -18.26 3.66 -14.40
N MET A 112 -18.40 4.98 -14.38
CA MET A 112 -19.02 5.75 -13.29
C MET A 112 -20.41 5.25 -12.83
N GLN A 113 -21.13 4.52 -13.68
CA GLN A 113 -22.43 3.89 -13.37
C GLN A 113 -22.34 2.75 -12.36
N ASN A 114 -21.15 2.19 -12.15
CA ASN A 114 -20.91 1.03 -11.28
C ASN A 114 -20.39 1.41 -9.89
N HIS A 115 -20.21 2.71 -9.63
CA HIS A 115 -19.72 3.24 -8.35
C HIS A 115 -20.88 3.79 -7.53
N VAL A 116 -21.04 3.28 -6.31
CA VAL A 116 -22.01 3.82 -5.34
C VAL A 116 -21.21 4.57 -4.29
N GLY A 117 -21.25 5.90 -4.36
CA GLY A 117 -20.66 6.81 -3.37
C GLY A 117 -21.50 6.93 -2.10
#